data_AF-A0A530QHA5-F1
#
_entry.id   AF-A0A530QHA5-F1
#
_cell.length_a   1.000
_cell.length_b   1.000
_cell.length_c   1.000
_cell.angle_alpha   90.00
_cell.angle_beta   90.00
_cell.angle_gamma   90.00
#
_symmetry.space_group_name_H-M   'P 1'
#
loop_
_entity.id
_entity.type
_entity.pdbx_description
1 polymer ?
#
loop_
_entity_poly.entity_id
_entity_poly.type
_entity_poly.pdbx_seq_one_letter_code
_entity_poly.pdbx_strand_id
1 'polypeptide(L)'
;EAPLNDSGISPEDVALVLAEAKATEVSERKPGALVLGCDQTLSLGDELFHKPVDMEGARRHLLALSGKTHQLNSAVVLARNSAVLWRHVGIASLTMRKL
;
A
#
# COMPACT_ATOMS: atom_id res chain seq x y z
N GLU A 1 3.61 -11.21 1.13
CA GLU A 1 2.91 -10.31 2.07
C GLU A 1 2.01 -11.19 2.92
N ALA A 2 2.40 -11.46 4.17
CA ALA A 2 1.49 -12.13 5.10
C ALA A 2 0.28 -11.21 5.35
N PRO A 3 -0.93 -11.74 5.55
CA PRO A 3 -2.12 -10.90 5.55
C PRO A 3 -2.17 -10.12 6.86
N LEU A 4 -1.89 -8.82 6.79
CA LEU A 4 -2.16 -7.82 7.83
C LEU A 4 -3.69 -7.57 8.00
N ASN A 5 -4.52 -8.49 7.51
CA ASN A 5 -5.96 -8.28 7.30
C ASN A 5 -6.80 -8.48 8.58
N ASP A 6 -6.22 -9.00 9.67
CA ASP A 6 -6.98 -9.44 10.85
C ASP A 6 -6.70 -8.64 12.14
N SER A 7 -5.93 -7.54 12.03
CA SER A 7 -5.47 -6.75 13.18
C SER A 7 -6.17 -5.39 13.35
N GLY A 8 -7.23 -5.11 12.59
CA GLY A 8 -7.89 -3.79 12.61
C GLY A 8 -6.99 -2.65 12.09
N ILE A 9 -5.97 -3.00 11.31
CA ILE A 9 -4.99 -2.09 10.72
C ILE A 9 -5.61 -1.48 9.46
N SER A 10 -5.58 -0.16 9.32
CA SER A 10 -6.18 0.51 8.17
C SER A 10 -5.40 0.22 6.87
N PRO A 11 -6.03 0.33 5.69
CA PRO A 11 -5.32 0.23 4.41
C PRO A 11 -4.09 1.15 4.29
N GLU A 12 -4.17 2.34 4.90
CA GLU A 12 -3.08 3.31 4.98
C GLU A 12 -1.91 2.80 5.83
N ASP A 13 -2.21 2.22 6.99
CA ASP A 13 -1.21 1.65 7.87
C ASP A 13 -0.48 0.46 7.23
N VAL A 14 -1.20 -0.37 6.46
CA VAL A 14 -0.58 -1.46 5.69
C VAL A 14 0.44 -0.92 4.70
N ALA A 15 0.07 0.10 3.91
CA ALA A 15 1.00 0.73 2.97
C ALA A 15 2.22 1.31 3.72
N LEU A 16 2.00 1.94 4.86
CA LEU A 16 3.06 2.56 5.65
C LEU A 16 4.05 1.53 6.21
N VAL A 17 3.55 0.44 6.80
CA VAL A 17 4.40 -0.65 7.33
C VAL A 17 5.26 -1.26 6.23
N LEU A 18 4.68 -1.49 5.05
CA LEU A 18 5.42 -2.06 3.92
C LEU A 18 6.46 -1.07 3.36
N ALA A 19 6.13 0.22 3.27
CA ALA A 19 7.06 1.26 2.84
C ALA A 19 8.23 1.42 3.82
N GLU A 20 7.96 1.36 5.13
CA GLU A 20 8.96 1.42 6.19
C GLU A 20 9.91 0.23 6.11
N ALA A 21 9.38 -0.99 6.05
CA ALA A 21 10.18 -2.21 5.96
C ALA A 21 11.13 -2.19 4.76
N LYS A 22 10.70 -1.66 3.60
CA LYS A 22 11.56 -1.48 2.43
C LYS A 22 12.66 -0.45 2.66
N ALA A 23 12.33 0.69 3.29
CA ALA A 23 13.28 1.77 3.53
C ALA A 23 14.37 1.36 4.53
N THR A 24 13.95 0.76 5.66
CA THR A 24 14.86 0.39 6.75
C THR A 24 15.81 -0.71 6.33
N GLU A 25 15.31 -1.78 5.68
CA GLU A 25 16.12 -2.90 5.16
C GLU A 25 17.24 -2.41 4.22
N VAL A 26 16.92 -1.54 3.27
CA VAL A 26 17.92 -1.02 2.33
C VAL A 26 18.89 -0.06 3.04
N SER A 27 18.41 0.75 3.98
CA SER A 27 19.25 1.68 4.74
C SER A 27 20.24 0.97 5.68
N GLU A 28 19.91 -0.23 6.16
CA GLU A 28 20.81 -1.08 6.93
C GLU A 28 22.01 -1.53 6.08
N ARG A 29 21.72 -1.96 4.84
CA ARG A 29 22.72 -2.41 3.87
C ARG A 29 23.55 -1.26 3.28
N LYS A 30 23.11 -0.01 3.44
CA LYS A 30 23.75 1.21 2.93
C LYS A 30 23.87 2.29 4.02
N PRO A 31 24.74 2.09 5.04
CA PRO A 31 24.90 3.06 6.11
C PRO A 31 25.26 4.46 5.59
N GLY A 32 24.64 5.48 6.20
CA GLY A 32 24.81 6.91 5.87
C GLY A 32 23.94 7.40 4.71
N ALA A 33 23.43 6.50 3.85
CA ALA A 33 22.56 6.89 2.74
C ALA A 33 21.15 7.25 3.22
N LEU A 34 20.55 8.24 2.55
CA LEU A 34 19.11 8.48 2.63
C LEU A 34 18.40 7.52 1.67
N VAL A 35 17.47 6.74 2.20
CA VAL A 35 16.74 5.72 1.45
C VAL A 35 15.25 6.03 1.50
N LEU A 36 14.61 6.04 0.33
CA LEU A 36 13.17 6.14 0.18
C LEU A 36 12.58 4.75 -0.06
N GLY A 37 11.67 4.32 0.81
CA GLY A 37 10.80 3.17 0.59
C GLY A 37 9.38 3.63 0.29
N CYS A 38 8.67 2.89 -0.56
CA CYS A 38 7.29 3.19 -0.90
C CYS A 38 6.46 1.90 -1.07
N ASP A 39 5.17 2.02 -0.78
CA ASP A 39 4.19 0.97 -1.03
C ASP A 39 2.81 1.58 -1.27
N GLN A 40 1.90 0.81 -1.88
CA GLN A 40 0.56 1.27 -2.18
C GLN A 40 -0.44 0.13 -2.00
N THR A 41 -1.52 0.43 -1.27
CA THR A 41 -2.70 -0.45 -1.18
C THR A 41 -3.88 0.11 -1.99
N LEU A 42 -4.73 -0.78 -2.51
CA LEU A 42 -6.02 -0.45 -3.10
C LEU A 42 -7.11 -0.87 -2.11
N SER A 43 -8.03 0.03 -1.78
CA SER A 43 -9.16 -0.28 -0.88
C SER A 43 -10.51 0.20 -1.41
N LEU A 44 -11.57 -0.55 -1.11
CA LEU A 44 -12.96 -0.12 -1.27
C LEU A 44 -13.62 -0.11 0.12
N GLY A 45 -13.64 1.07 0.76
CA GLY A 45 -13.91 1.13 2.20
C GLY A 45 -12.80 0.41 2.96
N ASP A 46 -13.18 -0.51 3.85
CA ASP A 46 -12.23 -1.29 4.65
C ASP A 46 -11.68 -2.53 3.91
N GLU A 47 -12.23 -2.87 2.74
CA GLU A 47 -11.79 -4.04 1.97
C GLU A 47 -10.52 -3.73 1.18
N LEU A 48 -9.45 -4.48 1.47
CA LEU A 48 -8.18 -4.44 0.73
C LEU A 48 -8.21 -5.35 -0.50
N PHE A 49 -7.71 -4.84 -1.62
CA PHE A 49 -7.55 -5.60 -2.85
C PHE A 49 -6.07 -5.85 -3.11
N HIS A 50 -5.73 -7.13 -3.20
CA HIS A 50 -4.39 -7.56 -3.61
C HIS A 50 -4.33 -7.81 -5.12
N LYS A 51 -3.13 -8.10 -5.62
CA LYS A 51 -2.96 -8.53 -7.00
C LYS A 51 -3.80 -9.81 -7.23
N PRO A 52 -4.69 -9.83 -8.24
CA PRO A 52 -5.45 -11.03 -8.55
C PRO A 52 -4.50 -12.15 -8.98
N VAL A 53 -4.83 -13.38 -8.58
CA VAL A 53 -4.03 -14.58 -8.89
C VAL A 53 -4.13 -14.96 -10.37
N ASP A 54 -5.29 -14.68 -10.99
CA ASP A 54 -5.61 -15.05 -12.37
C ASP A 54 -6.59 -14.06 -13.03
N MET A 55 -6.95 -14.33 -14.29
CA MET A 55 -7.85 -13.50 -15.08
C MET A 55 -9.28 -13.46 -14.51
N GLU A 56 -9.77 -14.56 -13.94
CA GLU A 56 -11.09 -14.58 -13.31
C GLU A 56 -11.09 -13.77 -12.00
N GLY A 57 -10.00 -13.77 -11.24
CA GLY A 57 -9.78 -12.89 -10.11
C GLY A 57 -9.78 -11.42 -10.53
N ALA A 58 -9.06 -11.09 -11.61
CA ALA A 58 -9.07 -9.74 -12.16
C ALA A 58 -10.49 -9.31 -12.59
N ARG A 59 -11.25 -10.21 -13.23
CA ARG A 59 -12.65 -9.98 -13.59
C ARG A 59 -13.51 -9.70 -12.36
N ARG A 60 -13.38 -10.50 -11.29
CA ARG A 60 -14.10 -10.27 -10.02
C ARG A 60 -13.76 -8.92 -9.39
N HIS A 61 -12.48 -8.54 -9.37
CA HIS A 61 -12.06 -7.23 -8.84
C HIS A 61 -12.69 -6.08 -9.64
N LEU A 62 -12.60 -6.12 -10.97
CA LEU A 62 -13.18 -5.08 -11.83
C LEU A 62 -14.70 -4.94 -11.64
N LEU A 63 -15.42 -6.06 -11.54
CA LEU A 63 -16.86 -6.03 -11.28
C LEU A 63 -17.19 -5.52 -9.87
N ALA A 64 -16.38 -5.85 -8.86
CA ALA A 64 -16.57 -5.35 -7.49
C ALA A 64 -16.42 -3.82 -7.41
N LEU A 65 -15.47 -3.26 -8.17
CA LEU A 65 -15.16 -1.83 -8.22
C LEU A 65 -16.08 -1.04 -9.18
N SER A 66 -16.74 -1.71 -10.13
CA SER A 66 -17.63 -1.11 -11.14
C SER A 66 -18.64 -0.13 -10.52
N GLY A 67 -18.63 1.11 -11.02
CA GLY A 67 -19.54 2.18 -10.56
C GLY A 67 -19.27 2.72 -9.16
N LYS A 68 -18.18 2.32 -8.50
CA LYS A 68 -17.84 2.74 -7.12
C LYS A 68 -16.57 3.57 -7.09
N THR A 69 -16.46 4.38 -6.03
CA THR A 69 -15.22 5.08 -5.67
C THR A 69 -14.39 4.22 -4.74
N HIS A 70 -13.15 3.94 -5.12
CA HIS A 70 -12.16 3.24 -4.31
C HIS A 70 -10.97 4.18 -4.04
N GLN A 71 -10.09 3.78 -3.13
CA GLN A 71 -8.93 4.56 -2.71
C GLN A 71 -7.63 3.84 -3.05
N LEU A 72 -6.64 4.64 -3.46
CA LEU A 72 -5.24 4.26 -3.52
C LEU A 72 -4.50 4.96 -2.39
N ASN A 73 -3.98 4.19 -1.45
CA ASN A 73 -3.25 4.70 -0.29
C ASN A 73 -1.76 4.49 -0.53
N SER A 74 -1.06 5.56 -0.89
CA SER A 74 0.36 5.52 -1.27
C SER A 74 1.23 6.02 -0.12
N ALA A 75 2.03 5.14 0.46
CA ALA A 75 2.95 5.47 1.53
C ALA A 75 4.37 5.71 1.01
N VAL A 76 5.06 6.67 1.61
CA VAL A 76 6.48 6.97 1.39
C VAL A 76 7.17 7.14 2.74
N VAL A 77 8.31 6.47 2.91
CA VAL A 77 9.12 6.50 4.13
C VAL A 77 10.57 6.83 3.78
N LEU A 78 11.14 7.81 4.47
CA LEU A 78 12.54 8.17 4.39
C LEU A 78 13.29 7.60 5.59
N ALA A 79 14.32 6.79 5.36
CA ALA A 79 15.13 6.17 6.40
C ALA A 79 16.63 6.38 6.17
N ARG A 80 17.40 6.30 7.26
CA ARG A 80 18.88 6.27 7.26
C ARG A 80 19.35 5.45 8.45
N ASN A 81 20.30 4.54 8.23
CA ASN A 81 20.84 3.67 9.29
C ASN A 81 19.73 2.90 10.06
N SER A 82 18.77 2.34 9.32
CA SER A 82 17.58 1.64 9.85
C SER A 82 16.63 2.51 10.69
N ALA A 83 16.89 3.81 10.82
CA ALA A 83 16.02 4.75 11.51
C ALA A 83 15.14 5.51 10.52
N VAL A 84 13.82 5.51 10.79
CA VAL A 84 12.85 6.34 10.05
C VAL A 84 13.04 7.79 10.44
N LEU A 85 13.21 8.65 9.44
CA LEU A 85 13.36 10.09 9.60
C LEU A 85 12.05 10.83 9.30
N TRP A 86 11.27 10.32 8.35
CA TRP A 86 10.01 10.92 7.91
C TRP A 86 9.13 9.89 7.23
N ARG A 87 7.82 10.09 7.30
CA ARG A 87 6.81 9.25 6.65
C ARG A 87 5.58 10.05 6.25
N HIS A 88 4.91 9.61 5.19
CA HIS A 88 3.66 10.19 4.71
C HIS A 88 2.82 9.15 3.97
N VAL A 89 1.50 9.33 4.03
CA VAL A 89 0.54 8.58 3.21
C VAL A 89 -0.31 9.60 2.44
N GLY A 90 -0.33 9.46 1.11
CA GLY A 90 -1.20 10.20 0.22
C GLY A 90 -2.36 9.31 -0.25
N ILE A 91 -3.58 9.85 -0.22
CA ILE A 91 -4.79 9.10 -0.61
C ILE A 91 -5.37 9.71 -1.88
N ALA A 92 -5.55 8.88 -2.90
CA ALA A 92 -6.25 9.25 -4.13
C ALA A 92 -7.57 8.49 -4.24
N SER A 93 -8.68 9.20 -4.47
CA SER A 93 -10.01 8.62 -4.70
C SER A 93 -10.29 8.49 -6.19
N LEU A 94 -10.62 7.28 -6.66
CA LEU A 94 -10.88 6.97 -8.06
C LEU A 94 -12.26 6.34 -8.21
N THR A 95 -13.10 6.89 -9.08
CA THR A 95 -14.41 6.33 -9.41
C THR A 95 -14.36 5.55 -10.71
N MET A 96 -14.67 4.26 -10.68
CA MET A 96 -14.80 3.47 -11.89
C MET A 96 -16.12 3.77 -12.60
N ARG A 97 -16.08 3.79 -13.94
CA ARG A 97 -17.31 3.74 -14.75
C ARG A 97 -18.05 2.43 -14.48
N LYS A 98 -19.36 2.44 -14.69
CA LYS A 98 -20.16 1.21 -14.67
C LYS A 98 -19.77 0.33 -15.87
N LEU A 99 -19.39 -0.91 -15.58
CA LEU A 99 -19.09 -1.99 -16.52
C LEU A 99 -20.33 -2.82 -16.83
#